data_AF-A0A955BPT8-F1
#
_entry.id   AF-A0A955BPT8-F1
#
_cell.length_a   1.000
_cell.length_b   1.000
_cell.length_c   1.000
_cell.angle_alpha   90.00
_cell.angle_beta   90.00
_cell.angle_gamma   90.00
#
_symmetry.space_group_name_H-M   'P 1'
#
loop_
_entity.id
_entity.type
_entity.pdbx_description
1 polymer ?
#
loop_
_entity_poly.entity_id
_entity_poly.type
_entity_poly.pdbx_seq_one_letter_code
_entity_poly.pdbx_strand_id
1 'polypeptide(L)'
;MSTRLPQLQLSGAADSAAQVAAGLAKLALVFRHEAWQATGEHGLSPTQAQILAVVAGASQPIGLSAVADQLAITAGTASAAVSTLVGKGLVVKQRAADDGREIRLKLTAKGKRLAA
;
A
#
# COMPACT_ATOMS: atom_id res chain seq x y z
N MET A 1 -2.55 -34.15 51.68
CA MET A 1 -2.24 -32.70 51.52
C MET A 1 -1.73 -32.50 50.09
N SER A 2 -2.61 -32.14 49.15
CA SER A 2 -2.23 -31.84 47.75
C SER A 2 -2.11 -30.33 47.58
N THR A 3 -0.89 -29.87 47.37
CA THR A 3 -0.55 -28.47 47.14
C THR A 3 -0.89 -28.13 45.69
N ARG A 4 -1.94 -27.33 45.47
CA ARG A 4 -2.20 -26.71 44.15
C ARG A 4 -1.10 -25.69 43.88
N LEU A 5 -0.30 -25.92 42.84
CA LEU A 5 0.58 -24.91 42.28
C LEU A 5 -0.25 -23.80 41.61
N PRO A 6 0.11 -22.51 41.79
CA PRO A 6 -0.56 -21.41 41.13
C PRO A 6 -0.21 -21.47 39.63
N GLN A 7 -1.24 -21.55 38.78
CA GLN A 7 -1.04 -21.39 37.34
C GLN A 7 -0.71 -19.91 37.07
N LEU A 8 0.52 -19.63 36.64
CA LEU A 8 0.88 -18.31 36.14
C LEU A 8 0.01 -17.99 34.92
N GLN A 9 -0.75 -16.90 35.02
CA GLN A 9 -1.45 -16.28 33.90
C GLN A 9 -0.45 -15.85 32.83
N LEU A 10 -0.29 -16.69 31.80
CA LEU A 10 0.38 -16.34 30.54
C LEU A 10 -0.61 -15.73 29.51
N SER A 11 -1.87 -15.49 29.88
CA SER A 11 -2.96 -15.07 28.95
C SER A 11 -2.92 -13.59 28.53
N GLY A 12 -2.36 -12.69 29.33
CA GLY A 12 -2.52 -11.24 29.12
C GLY A 12 -1.90 -10.71 27.82
N ALA A 13 -0.76 -11.27 27.40
CA ALA A 13 -0.05 -10.80 26.20
C ALA A 13 -0.71 -11.28 24.89
N ALA A 14 -1.20 -12.53 24.86
CA ALA A 14 -1.91 -13.09 23.72
C ALA A 14 -3.25 -12.37 23.50
N ASP A 15 -3.97 -12.06 24.58
CA ASP A 15 -5.20 -11.27 24.53
C ASP A 15 -4.95 -9.85 24.04
N SER A 16 -3.84 -9.22 24.45
CA SER A 16 -3.45 -7.88 23.99
C SER A 16 -3.12 -7.86 22.50
N ALA A 17 -2.36 -8.84 22.00
CA ALA A 17 -2.03 -8.94 20.58
C ALA A 17 -3.28 -9.15 19.72
N ALA A 18 -4.21 -10.00 20.16
CA ALA A 18 -5.48 -10.22 19.48
C ALA A 18 -6.35 -8.95 19.44
N GLN A 19 -6.37 -8.18 20.53
CA GLN A 19 -7.09 -6.90 20.59
C GLN A 19 -6.49 -5.85 19.64
N VAL A 20 -5.16 -5.74 19.57
CA VAL A 20 -4.49 -4.85 18.61
C VAL A 20 -4.81 -5.27 17.18
N ALA A 21 -4.71 -6.55 16.86
CA ALA A 21 -5.04 -7.07 15.53
C ALA A 21 -6.51 -6.79 15.15
N ALA A 22 -7.44 -7.00 16.08
CA ALA A 22 -8.86 -6.69 15.87
C ALA A 22 -9.10 -5.18 15.67
N GLY A 23 -8.40 -4.33 16.41
CA GLY A 23 -8.43 -2.87 16.23
C GLY A 23 -7.95 -2.45 14.84
N LEU A 24 -6.78 -2.95 14.43
CA LEU A 24 -6.23 -2.70 13.09
C LEU A 24 -7.15 -3.20 11.97
N ALA A 25 -7.76 -4.37 12.14
CA ALA A 25 -8.72 -4.92 11.17
C ALA A 25 -9.96 -4.03 11.00
N LYS A 26 -10.50 -3.47 12.10
CA LYS A 26 -11.64 -2.53 12.04
C LYS A 26 -11.26 -1.23 11.36
N LEU A 27 -10.09 -0.66 11.67
CA LEU A 27 -9.59 0.54 11.00
C LEU A 27 -9.41 0.29 9.49
N ALA A 28 -8.83 -0.86 9.12
CA ALA A 28 -8.69 -1.24 7.72
C ALA A 28 -10.04 -1.41 6.99
N LEU A 29 -11.12 -1.76 7.70
CA LEU A 29 -12.47 -1.81 7.11
C LEU A 29 -13.01 -0.40 6.85
N VAL A 30 -12.85 0.52 7.80
CA VAL A 30 -13.29 1.93 7.66
C VAL A 30 -12.54 2.60 6.51
N PHE A 31 -11.20 2.49 6.48
CA PHE A 31 -10.40 3.05 5.39
C PHE A 31 -10.76 2.46 4.03
N ARG A 32 -11.11 1.17 3.96
CA ARG A 32 -11.54 0.55 2.70
C ARG A 32 -12.87 1.11 2.21
N HIS A 33 -13.80 1.37 3.12
CA HIS A 33 -15.09 1.99 2.79
C HIS A 33 -14.89 3.41 2.24
N GLU A 34 -14.09 4.24 2.91
CA GLU A 34 -13.79 5.61 2.45
C GLU A 34 -12.98 5.63 1.14
N ALA A 35 -11.97 4.76 1.03
CA ALA A 35 -11.18 4.62 -0.18
C ALA A 35 -12.05 4.22 -1.38
N TRP A 36 -12.99 3.29 -1.22
CA TRP A 36 -13.92 2.91 -2.29
C TRP A 36 -14.82 4.05 -2.77
N GLN A 37 -15.21 4.97 -1.90
CA GLN A 37 -16.00 6.14 -2.31
C GLN A 37 -15.14 7.11 -3.14
N ALA A 38 -13.93 7.44 -2.66
CA ALA A 38 -13.04 8.38 -3.35
C ALA A 38 -12.45 7.80 -4.66
N THR A 39 -12.12 6.52 -4.68
CA THR A 39 -11.50 5.85 -5.84
C THR A 39 -12.52 5.28 -6.81
N GLY A 40 -13.73 4.97 -6.34
CA GLY A 40 -14.84 4.43 -7.13
C GLY A 40 -15.31 5.39 -8.21
N GLU A 41 -15.39 6.70 -7.90
CA GLU A 41 -15.74 7.74 -8.89
C GLU A 41 -14.75 7.80 -10.07
N HIS A 42 -13.50 7.37 -9.84
CA HIS A 42 -12.43 7.41 -10.83
C HIS A 42 -12.01 6.01 -11.32
N GLY A 43 -12.77 4.98 -10.93
CA GLY A 43 -12.55 3.58 -11.30
C GLY A 43 -11.20 3.01 -10.86
N LEU A 44 -10.57 3.55 -9.79
CA LEU A 44 -9.30 3.07 -9.26
C LEU A 44 -9.52 2.00 -8.18
N SER A 45 -8.65 0.98 -8.16
CA SER A 45 -8.58 0.07 -7.02
C SER A 45 -7.80 0.71 -5.86
N PRO A 46 -7.97 0.24 -4.61
CA PRO A 46 -7.21 0.78 -3.47
C PRO A 46 -5.69 0.76 -3.68
N THR A 47 -5.15 -0.34 -4.21
CA THR A 47 -3.71 -0.45 -4.52
C THR A 47 -3.27 0.55 -5.58
N GLN A 48 -4.09 0.82 -6.60
CA GLN A 48 -3.78 1.82 -7.63
C GLN A 48 -3.71 3.23 -7.04
N ALA A 49 -4.64 3.58 -6.15
CA ALA A 49 -4.65 4.86 -5.46
C ALA A 49 -3.45 5.03 -4.53
N GLN A 50 -3.09 4.00 -3.76
CA GLN A 50 -1.90 4.01 -2.90
C GLN A 50 -0.61 4.18 -3.71
N ILE A 51 -0.48 3.51 -4.86
CA ILE A 51 0.67 3.69 -5.75
C ILE A 51 0.72 5.13 -6.29
N LEU A 52 -0.41 5.73 -6.67
CA LEU A 52 -0.41 7.13 -7.10
C LEU A 52 0.05 8.08 -5.99
N ALA A 53 -0.39 7.87 -4.74
CA ALA A 53 0.03 8.65 -3.60
C ALA A 53 1.54 8.52 -3.32
N VAL A 54 2.09 7.31 -3.40
CA VAL A 54 3.53 7.07 -3.26
C VAL A 54 4.33 7.79 -4.35
N VAL A 55 3.91 7.67 -5.61
CA VAL A 55 4.60 8.33 -6.74
C VAL A 55 4.44 9.86 -6.67
N ALA A 56 3.32 10.37 -6.14
CA ALA A 56 3.10 11.79 -5.90
C ALA A 56 4.03 12.37 -4.83
N GLY A 57 4.24 11.62 -3.74
CA GLY A 57 5.07 12.03 -2.61
C GLY A 57 6.57 11.90 -2.85
N ALA A 58 7.00 11.24 -3.92
CA ALA A 58 8.40 11.06 -4.24
C ALA A 58 9.02 12.32 -4.87
N SER A 59 10.11 12.83 -4.29
CA SER A 59 10.84 14.00 -4.79
C SER A 59 11.51 13.78 -6.16
N GLN A 60 11.72 12.52 -6.53
CA GLN A 60 12.29 12.09 -7.82
C GLN A 60 11.51 10.87 -8.34
N PRO A 61 11.55 10.56 -9.65
CA PRO A 61 10.95 9.34 -10.18
C PRO A 61 11.38 8.10 -9.39
N ILE A 62 10.42 7.31 -8.92
CA ILE A 62 10.66 6.20 -7.99
C ILE A 62 10.69 4.85 -8.72
N GLY A 63 11.58 3.95 -8.31
CA GLY A 63 11.66 2.59 -8.86
C GLY A 63 10.45 1.73 -8.51
N LEU A 64 10.15 0.73 -9.34
CA LEU A 64 9.03 -0.20 -9.08
C LEU A 64 9.24 -1.02 -7.80
N SER A 65 10.48 -1.45 -7.53
CA SER A 65 10.86 -2.18 -6.31
C SER A 65 10.60 -1.33 -5.07
N ALA A 66 11.06 -0.08 -5.06
CA ALA A 66 10.85 0.84 -3.95
C ALA A 66 9.36 1.08 -3.66
N VAL A 67 8.51 1.16 -4.70
CA VAL A 67 7.05 1.24 -4.50
C VAL A 67 6.49 -0.02 -3.85
N ALA A 68 6.95 -1.20 -4.27
CA ALA A 68 6.49 -2.47 -3.71
C ALA A 68 6.90 -2.59 -2.23
N ASP A 69 8.13 -2.22 -1.90
CA ASP A 69 8.67 -2.23 -0.55
C ASP A 69 7.92 -1.26 0.37
N GLN A 70 7.70 -0.01 -0.08
CA GLN A 70 7.02 1.02 0.72
C GLN A 70 5.56 0.66 1.01
N LEU A 71 4.89 -0.04 0.10
CA LEU A 71 3.51 -0.49 0.28
C LEU A 71 3.41 -1.89 0.90
N ALA A 72 4.54 -2.55 1.19
CA ALA A 72 4.60 -3.93 1.67
C ALA A 72 3.75 -4.91 0.81
N ILE A 73 3.82 -4.76 -0.51
CA ILE A 73 3.14 -5.62 -1.48
C ILE A 73 4.15 -6.38 -2.34
N THR A 74 3.71 -7.45 -3.00
CA THR A 74 4.60 -8.18 -3.91
C THR A 74 4.94 -7.35 -5.14
N ALA A 75 6.13 -7.58 -5.72
CA ALA A 75 6.53 -6.98 -6.99
C ALA A 75 5.53 -7.29 -8.12
N GLY A 76 4.92 -8.48 -8.11
CA GLY A 76 3.87 -8.86 -9.06
C GLY A 76 2.62 -8.00 -8.93
N THR A 77 2.15 -7.78 -7.70
CA THR A 77 1.02 -6.89 -7.38
C THR A 77 1.31 -5.45 -7.81
N ALA A 78 2.49 -4.93 -7.46
CA ALA A 78 2.91 -3.58 -7.85
C ALA A 78 2.97 -3.44 -9.37
N SER A 79 3.59 -4.40 -10.07
CA SER A 79 3.73 -4.39 -11.53
C SER A 79 2.38 -4.41 -12.25
N ALA A 80 1.45 -5.26 -11.80
CA ALA A 80 0.11 -5.35 -12.37
C ALA A 80 -0.64 -4.02 -12.20
N ALA A 81 -0.65 -3.47 -10.99
CA ALA A 81 -1.32 -2.20 -10.70
C ALA A 81 -0.70 -1.02 -11.46
N VAL A 82 0.63 -0.93 -11.53
CA VAL A 82 1.33 0.08 -12.33
C VAL A 82 1.00 -0.05 -13.81
N SER A 83 0.93 -1.26 -14.35
CA SER A 83 0.58 -1.49 -15.75
C SER A 83 -0.84 -0.99 -16.07
N THR A 84 -1.79 -1.20 -15.16
CA THR A 84 -3.13 -0.61 -15.28
C THR A 84 -3.09 0.92 -15.20
N LEU A 85 -2.31 1.51 -14.29
CA LEU A 85 -2.17 2.96 -14.17
C LEU A 85 -1.54 3.60 -15.40
N VAL A 86 -0.58 2.93 -16.04
CA VAL A 86 -0.02 3.32 -17.35
C VAL A 86 -1.10 3.27 -18.42
N GLY A 87 -1.86 2.18 -18.50
CA GLY A 87 -2.98 2.05 -19.45
C GLY A 87 -4.06 3.13 -19.27
N LYS A 88 -4.29 3.59 -18.03
CA LYS A 88 -5.20 4.70 -17.70
C LYS A 88 -4.62 6.09 -17.99
N GLY A 89 -3.35 6.17 -18.38
CA GLY A 89 -2.63 7.42 -18.65
C GLY A 89 -2.30 8.24 -17.39
N LEU A 90 -2.21 7.59 -16.23
CA LEU A 90 -1.98 8.25 -14.94
C LEU A 90 -0.50 8.22 -14.52
N VAL A 91 0.22 7.17 -14.93
CA VAL A 91 1.65 6.97 -14.65
C VAL A 91 2.39 6.75 -15.97
N VAL A 92 3.65 7.18 -16.03
CA VAL A 92 4.59 6.83 -17.10
C VAL A 92 5.81 6.13 -16.53
N LYS A 93 6.35 5.17 -17.31
CA LYS A 93 7.61 4.50 -17.05
C LYS A 93 8.72 5.23 -17.81
N GLN A 94 9.77 5.63 -17.12
CA GLN A 94 10.99 6.19 -17.71
C GLN A 94 12.16 5.26 -17.43
N ARG A 95 13.04 5.04 -18.42
CA ARG A 95 14.31 4.37 -18.17
C ARG A 95 15.23 5.34 -17.41
N ALA A 96 15.88 4.85 -16.35
CA ALA A 96 16.90 5.63 -15.67
C ALA A 96 18.03 5.98 -16.65
N ALA A 97 18.47 7.25 -16.66
CA ALA A 97 19.53 7.73 -17.54
C ALA A 97 20.91 7.14 -17.17
N ASP A 98 21.02 6.63 -15.94
CA ASP A 98 22.29 6.35 -15.27
C ASP A 98 22.75 4.89 -15.49
N ASP A 99 21.81 3.94 -15.62
CA ASP A 99 22.08 2.49 -15.80
C ASP A 99 21.14 1.82 -16.83
N GLY A 100 20.15 2.52 -17.39
CA GLY A 100 19.28 2.02 -18.48
C GLY A 100 18.40 0.80 -18.16
N ARG A 101 18.65 0.10 -17.05
CA ARG A 101 18.01 -1.16 -16.64
C ARG A 101 16.88 -0.95 -15.63
N GLU A 102 16.90 0.14 -14.87
CA GLU A 102 15.88 0.42 -13.88
C GLU A 102 14.73 1.25 -14.44
N ILE A 103 13.50 0.76 -14.26
CA ILE A 103 12.26 1.47 -14.59
C ILE A 103 11.92 2.39 -13.43
N ARG A 104 11.86 3.69 -13.71
CA ARG A 104 11.35 4.71 -12.78
C ARG A 104 9.95 5.15 -13.16
N LEU A 105 9.14 5.45 -12.16
CA LEU A 105 7.73 5.81 -12.27
C LEU A 105 7.56 7.30 -12.00
N LYS A 106 6.73 7.95 -12.81
CA LYS A 106 6.36 9.36 -12.65
C LYS A 106 4.88 9.56 -12.97
N LEU A 107 4.22 10.48 -12.27
CA LEU A 107 2.85 10.88 -12.61
C LEU A 107 2.79 11.68 -13.91
N THR A 108 1.78 11.41 -14.72
CA THR A 108 1.37 12.32 -15.81
C THR A 108 0.68 13.55 -15.23
N ALA A 109 0.40 14.56 -16.06
CA ALA A 109 -0.43 15.69 -15.64
C ALA A 109 -1.83 15.23 -15.15
N LYS A 110 -2.40 14.21 -15.79
CA LYS A 110 -3.67 13.59 -15.37
C LYS A 110 -3.52 12.88 -14.03
N GLY A 111 -2.45 12.11 -13.85
CA GLY A 111 -2.13 11.44 -12.58
C GLY A 111 -1.95 12.42 -11.42
N LYS A 112 -1.26 13.55 -11.65
CA LYS A 112 -1.07 14.59 -10.63
C LYS A 112 -2.37 15.21 -10.13
N ARG A 113 -3.30 15.51 -11.05
CA ARG A 113 -4.62 16.06 -10.68
C ARG A 113 -5.46 15.08 -9.85
N LEU A 114 -5.27 13.79 -10.07
CA LEU A 114 -6.00 12.75 -9.37
C LEU A 114 -5.36 12.35 -8.03
N ALA A 115 -4.07 12.65 -7.86
CA ALA A 115 -3.33 12.39 -6.64
C ALA A 115 -3.28 13.60 -5.68
N ALA A 116 -3.80 14.75 -6.11
CA ALA A 116 -3.96 15.97 -5.31
C ALA A 116 -5.29 15.94 -4.56
#